data_AF-A0A5E3XQI5-F1
#
_entry.id   AF-A0A5E3XQI5-F1
#
_cell.length_a   1.000
_cell.length_b   1.000
_cell.length_c   1.000
_cell.angle_alpha   90.00
_cell.angle_beta   90.00
_cell.angle_gamma   90.00
#
_symmetry.space_group_name_H-M   'P 1'
#
loop_
_entity.id
_entity.type
_entity.pdbx_description
1 polymer ?
#
loop_
_entity_poly.entity_id
_entity_poly.type
_entity_poly.pdbx_seq_one_letter_code
_entity_poly.pdbx_strand_id
1 'polypeptide(L)'
;MALGEELQSSNQLLYSANLLGVWANYSPRLTSDHLDPRSHQILQSSWLFSQCMLKQHLAPDPGVLGWQVHLKRTSSRSRPFRLYIMLFRQWLNIVRPSSEAMSSLRSFVLAAVVAAPALAVNTVDLLIDHGYASSGDINLRSVLASVATRKGQTFHFGSTYDTYNPNAAWTADVFSAFFNHIVAENGCKWDATEPSNGVSDLTECLAVQSYATQNGDSFRGHNTFWHSQTPSWLPGSFSASDVVNTIIPTHVQQEVQGMGSAVTSWDVVNEIIGDGVSSGMTPLQCVQNKGDWPTVTSDGSGTPLVTDLSFVYAAFNTAFKYAGNSTRLALNDYNTGGNDAKTACSIALIKDIQTNTAIPFDRLAVGFQSHVQDTYFVSKAALQSTFSTLAALGVEAMVTELDISLSSTTTDELRFQAAIWGDYLDACLFASNCNEFINWDTRDDTSWLGTSKAGTLFDSNGSPKPAAYEVAARLAYYASGGAELCATALGTGSCTISTTGTGSTTSAAATTTKTSSAPAATSTGGSSGCTTQIYGQCGGIGFSGCATCASGTTCKVANDYYSQCL
;
A
#
# COMPACT_ATOMS: atom_id res chain seq x y z
N MET A 1 27.53 12.95 11.19
CA MET A 1 26.88 14.13 11.78
C MET A 1 25.96 14.67 10.69
N ALA A 2 24.67 14.31 10.63
CA ALA A 2 23.61 14.44 11.65
C ALA A 2 23.28 15.93 11.93
N LEU A 3 22.04 16.42 11.82
CA LEU A 3 20.74 15.76 11.58
C LEU A 3 19.99 16.38 10.38
N GLY A 4 19.05 15.61 9.84
CA GLY A 4 18.10 16.05 8.80
C GLY A 4 16.85 15.15 8.81
N GLU A 5 16.05 15.24 9.86
CA GLU A 5 14.74 14.58 10.01
C GLU A 5 13.74 15.57 10.67
N GLU A 6 12.45 15.23 10.60
CA GLU A 6 11.26 16.04 10.96
C GLU A 6 10.81 17.11 9.95
N LEU A 7 10.00 16.68 8.96
CA LEU A 7 8.98 17.54 8.31
C LEU A 7 7.91 16.71 7.55
N GLN A 8 7.16 15.85 8.26
CA GLN A 8 6.01 15.12 7.66
C GLN A 8 4.76 14.99 8.55
N SER A 9 4.74 15.56 9.76
CA SER A 9 3.56 15.61 10.65
C SER A 9 2.70 16.88 10.49
N SER A 10 3.12 17.82 9.64
CA SER A 10 2.66 19.22 9.72
C SER A 10 1.26 19.51 9.15
N ASN A 11 0.69 18.66 8.29
CA ASN A 11 -0.55 19.02 7.58
C ASN A 11 -1.83 18.98 8.44
N GLN A 12 -1.88 18.18 9.51
CA GLN A 12 -2.99 18.28 10.49
C GLN A 12 -2.76 19.39 11.53
N LEU A 13 -1.50 19.69 11.85
CA LEU A 13 -1.13 20.81 12.72
C LEU A 13 -1.42 22.17 12.07
N LEU A 14 -1.19 22.33 10.76
CA LEU A 14 -1.49 23.57 10.02
C LEU A 14 -2.99 23.90 9.98
N TYR A 15 -3.87 22.91 9.82
CA TYR A 15 -5.33 23.12 9.89
C TYR A 15 -5.78 23.56 11.28
N SER A 16 -5.20 22.98 12.33
CA SER A 16 -5.48 23.31 13.73
C SER A 16 -4.92 24.70 14.10
N ALA A 17 -3.71 25.02 13.62
CA ALA A 17 -3.01 26.26 13.88
C ALA A 17 -3.62 27.46 13.14
N ASN A 18 -4.18 27.28 11.94
CA ASN A 18 -4.86 28.37 11.23
C ASN A 18 -6.14 28.83 11.95
N LEU A 19 -6.91 27.91 12.54
CA LEU A 19 -8.09 28.26 13.35
C LEU A 19 -7.72 28.98 14.67
N LEU A 20 -6.57 28.66 15.28
CA LEU A 20 -6.07 29.32 16.49
C LEU A 20 -5.29 30.62 16.21
N GLY A 21 -4.59 30.71 15.08
CA GLY A 21 -3.79 31.87 14.67
C GLY A 21 -4.64 33.10 14.33
N VAL A 22 -5.85 32.89 13.81
CA VAL A 22 -6.86 33.96 13.66
C VAL A 22 -7.31 34.51 15.03
N TRP A 23 -7.34 33.68 16.06
CA TRP A 23 -7.66 34.10 17.44
C TRP A 23 -6.49 34.85 18.11
N ALA A 24 -5.26 34.37 17.94
CA ALA A 24 -4.07 34.99 18.53
C ALA A 24 -3.81 36.42 18.00
N ASN A 25 -4.02 36.65 16.69
CA ASN A 25 -3.76 37.95 16.05
C ASN A 25 -4.71 39.09 16.47
N TYR A 26 -5.83 38.80 17.15
CA TYR A 26 -6.74 39.83 17.67
C TYR A 26 -6.57 40.13 19.18
N SER A 27 -5.66 39.42 19.87
CA SER A 27 -5.53 39.53 21.34
C SER A 27 -4.73 40.71 21.93
N PRO A 28 -3.93 41.54 21.20
CA PRO A 28 -3.17 42.63 21.82
C PRO A 28 -3.91 43.99 21.88
N ARG A 29 -5.24 44.04 21.64
CA ARG A 29 -6.04 45.29 21.66
C ARG A 29 -7.24 45.28 22.62
N LEU A 30 -7.16 44.52 23.71
CA LEU A 30 -8.06 44.67 24.85
C LEU A 30 -7.26 45.09 26.09
N THR A 31 -7.15 46.40 26.28
CA THR A 31 -6.68 47.01 27.53
C THR A 31 -7.70 46.78 28.66
N SER A 32 -7.23 46.81 29.90
CA SER A 32 -7.75 46.08 31.08
C SER A 32 -9.15 46.40 31.62
N ASP A 33 -9.90 47.34 31.05
CA ASP A 33 -10.82 48.13 31.89
C ASP A 33 -12.31 47.70 31.86
N HIS A 34 -12.69 46.68 31.06
CA HIS A 34 -14.10 46.32 30.83
C HIS A 34 -14.45 44.81 30.92
N LEU A 35 -13.78 44.03 31.77
CA LEU A 35 -14.17 42.63 32.06
C LEU A 35 -14.40 42.37 33.56
N ASP A 36 -15.57 41.80 33.88
CA ASP A 36 -15.88 41.26 35.21
C ASP A 36 -14.83 40.20 35.61
N PRO A 37 -14.29 40.20 36.85
CA PRO A 37 -13.35 39.19 37.33
C PRO A 37 -13.76 37.73 37.06
N ARG A 38 -15.05 37.39 36.98
CA ARG A 38 -15.50 36.03 36.58
C ARG A 38 -15.08 35.66 35.15
N SER A 39 -15.18 36.58 34.21
CA SER A 39 -14.77 36.38 32.81
C SER A 39 -13.25 36.19 32.70
N HIS A 40 -12.49 36.90 33.54
CA HIS A 40 -11.03 36.80 33.59
C HIS A 40 -10.58 35.43 34.14
N GLN A 41 -11.23 34.92 35.19
CA GLN A 41 -11.00 33.56 35.71
C GLN A 41 -11.31 32.47 34.68
N ILE A 42 -12.38 32.61 33.90
CA ILE A 42 -12.73 31.63 32.85
C ILE A 42 -11.67 31.61 31.75
N LEU A 43 -11.19 32.77 31.28
CA LEU A 43 -10.13 32.85 30.27
C LEU A 43 -8.81 32.24 30.78
N GLN A 44 -8.40 32.53 32.03
CA GLN A 44 -7.22 31.88 32.64
C GLN A 44 -7.39 30.36 32.78
N SER A 45 -8.58 29.89 33.15
CA SER A 45 -8.88 28.46 33.26
C SER A 45 -8.83 27.75 31.91
N SER A 46 -9.37 28.38 30.85
CA SER A 46 -9.31 27.86 29.48
C SER A 46 -7.88 27.82 28.93
N TRP A 47 -7.06 28.83 29.24
CA TRP A 47 -5.64 28.86 28.87
C TRP A 47 -4.84 27.76 29.59
N LEU A 48 -5.05 27.58 30.90
CA LEU A 48 -4.44 26.49 31.68
C LEU A 48 -4.88 25.11 31.20
N PHE A 49 -6.15 24.93 30.81
CA PHE A 49 -6.65 23.67 30.25
C PHE A 49 -5.95 23.35 28.91
N SER A 50 -5.82 24.34 28.01
CA SER A 50 -5.08 24.20 26.74
C SER A 50 -3.60 23.85 26.95
N GLN A 51 -2.93 24.46 27.94
CA GLN A 51 -1.55 24.12 28.32
C GLN A 51 -1.42 22.70 28.89
N CYS A 52 -2.45 22.21 29.61
CA CYS A 52 -2.48 20.86 30.16
C CYS A 52 -2.62 19.79 29.07
N MET A 53 -3.50 20.03 28.09
CA MET A 53 -3.65 19.17 26.91
C MET A 53 -2.38 19.11 26.06
N LEU A 54 -1.64 20.23 25.95
CA LEU A 54 -0.38 20.28 25.21
C LEU A 54 0.75 19.48 25.89
N LYS A 55 0.78 19.45 27.23
CA LYS A 55 1.80 18.71 28.01
C LYS A 55 1.58 17.20 28.06
N GLN A 56 0.37 16.68 27.80
CA GLN A 56 0.12 15.24 27.80
C GLN A 56 0.59 14.51 26.53
N HIS A 57 1.14 15.23 25.55
CA HIS A 57 1.60 14.65 24.28
C HIS A 57 3.11 14.84 24.00
N LEU A 58 3.91 15.32 24.97
CA LEU A 58 5.36 15.50 24.81
C LEU A 58 6.15 14.90 25.99
N ALA A 59 6.66 13.68 25.75
CA ALA A 59 7.68 12.92 26.49
C ALA A 59 7.35 12.37 27.91
N PRO A 60 7.95 11.22 28.30
CA PRO A 60 7.76 10.59 29.62
C PRO A 60 8.93 10.87 30.60
N ASP A 61 8.63 11.01 31.89
CA ASP A 61 9.50 10.54 32.99
C ASP A 61 8.73 10.50 34.35
N PRO A 62 9.16 9.72 35.36
CA PRO A 62 8.31 9.36 36.50
C PRO A 62 8.40 10.30 37.70
N GLY A 63 7.27 10.46 38.39
CA GLY A 63 7.23 10.77 39.82
C GLY A 63 6.85 12.19 40.24
N VAL A 64 5.56 12.52 40.16
CA VAL A 64 4.90 13.45 41.11
C VAL A 64 3.54 12.90 41.50
N LEU A 65 3.17 13.03 42.78
CA LEU A 65 1.97 12.43 43.37
C LEU A 65 0.64 13.06 42.89
N GLY A 66 -0.31 12.18 42.56
CA GLY A 66 -1.52 12.03 43.36
C GLY A 66 -2.66 13.03 43.18
N TRP A 67 -3.47 12.85 42.13
CA TRP A 67 -4.91 13.15 42.14
C TRP A 67 -5.69 12.07 41.39
N GLN A 68 -6.43 11.22 42.12
CA GLN A 68 -7.40 10.31 41.50
C GLN A 68 -8.71 11.04 41.21
N VAL A 69 -9.16 11.04 39.94
CA VAL A 69 -10.53 11.38 39.57
C VAL A 69 -11.22 10.11 39.06
N HIS A 70 -12.13 9.57 39.87
CA HIS A 70 -12.95 8.42 39.51
C HIS A 70 -14.00 8.84 38.45
N LEU A 71 -13.80 8.44 37.19
CA LEU A 71 -14.85 8.48 36.17
C LEU A 71 -15.26 7.05 35.79
N LYS A 72 -16.44 6.64 36.27
CA LYS A 72 -17.05 5.34 35.91
C LYS A 72 -17.32 5.27 34.40
N ARG A 73 -16.85 4.20 33.75
CA ARG A 73 -17.25 3.81 32.39
C ARG A 73 -18.78 3.79 32.29
N THR A 74 -19.33 4.51 31.32
CA THR A 74 -20.66 4.25 30.74
C THR A 74 -20.57 4.41 29.22
N SER A 75 -21.23 3.53 28.49
CA SER A 75 -21.06 3.33 27.05
C SER A 75 -22.10 4.09 26.22
N SER A 76 -21.65 4.95 25.29
CA SER A 76 -22.33 5.21 24.00
C SER A 76 -21.52 6.20 23.14
N ARG A 77 -21.24 5.83 21.88
CA ARG A 77 -20.64 6.72 20.86
C ARG A 77 -21.72 7.65 20.29
N SER A 78 -21.75 8.95 20.66
CA SER A 78 -22.46 10.04 19.91
C SER A 78 -22.49 11.42 20.63
N ARG A 79 -21.38 11.93 21.17
CA ARG A 79 -21.42 13.17 22.02
C ARG A 79 -20.51 14.39 21.75
N PRO A 80 -19.53 14.45 20.83
CA PRO A 80 -18.77 15.71 20.63
C PRO A 80 -19.65 16.83 20.06
N PHE A 81 -20.48 16.53 19.04
CA PHE A 81 -21.30 17.55 18.35
C PHE A 81 -22.41 18.14 19.24
N ARG A 82 -23.03 17.33 20.11
CA ARG A 82 -24.07 17.80 21.04
C ARG A 82 -23.52 18.73 22.12
N LEU A 83 -22.28 18.52 22.58
CA LEU A 83 -21.64 19.38 23.56
C LEU A 83 -21.34 20.77 22.97
N TYR A 84 -20.87 20.83 21.72
CA TYR A 84 -20.62 22.07 21.00
C TYR A 84 -21.90 22.90 20.80
N ILE A 85 -23.01 22.26 20.40
CA ILE A 85 -24.32 22.91 20.25
C ILE A 85 -24.88 23.40 21.60
N MET A 86 -24.67 22.64 22.69
CA MET A 86 -25.08 23.09 24.03
C MET A 86 -24.30 24.33 24.47
N LEU A 87 -22.97 24.33 24.33
CA LEU A 87 -22.12 25.46 24.71
C LEU A 87 -22.44 26.71 23.87
N PHE A 88 -22.66 26.55 22.57
CA PHE A 88 -23.05 27.65 21.67
C PHE A 88 -24.43 28.23 22.02
N ARG A 89 -25.42 27.38 22.36
CA ARG A 89 -26.74 27.82 22.87
C ARG A 89 -26.64 28.50 24.24
N GLN A 90 -25.69 28.08 25.08
CA GLN A 90 -25.48 28.70 26.39
C GLN A 90 -24.81 30.08 26.24
N TRP A 91 -23.89 30.23 25.29
CA TRP A 91 -23.28 31.52 24.93
C TRP A 91 -24.30 32.52 24.37
N LEU A 92 -25.16 32.09 23.43
CA LEU A 92 -26.24 32.93 22.86
C LEU A 92 -27.28 33.41 23.89
N ASN A 93 -27.44 32.71 25.02
CA ASN A 93 -28.34 33.13 26.10
C ASN A 93 -27.70 34.13 27.07
N ILE A 94 -26.37 34.22 27.11
CA ILE A 94 -25.61 35.13 28.00
C ILE A 94 -25.40 36.49 27.32
N VAL A 95 -25.20 36.52 26.00
CA VAL A 95 -25.04 37.75 25.23
C VAL A 95 -26.38 38.21 24.68
N ARG A 96 -27.04 39.17 25.35
CA ARG A 96 -28.16 39.94 24.77
C ARG A 96 -27.59 41.16 24.00
N PRO A 97 -27.59 41.20 22.66
CA PRO A 97 -27.10 42.36 21.94
C PRO A 97 -28.11 43.51 21.99
N SER A 98 -27.61 44.75 22.03
CA SER A 98 -28.44 45.92 21.75
C SER A 98 -28.89 45.93 20.28
N SER A 99 -29.98 46.65 19.99
CA SER A 99 -30.70 46.62 18.71
C SER A 99 -29.88 47.01 17.47
N GLU A 100 -28.74 47.69 17.65
CA GLU A 100 -27.88 48.14 16.54
C GLU A 100 -26.96 47.04 16.00
N ALA A 101 -26.68 45.99 16.76
CA ALA A 101 -25.80 44.89 16.33
C ALA A 101 -26.47 43.90 15.36
N MET A 102 -27.79 43.98 15.13
CA MET A 102 -28.53 42.99 14.34
C MET A 102 -28.55 43.25 12.83
N SER A 103 -28.19 44.44 12.34
CA SER A 103 -28.18 44.73 10.90
C SER A 103 -26.91 44.21 10.20
N SER A 104 -25.75 44.26 10.86
CA SER A 104 -24.47 43.81 10.32
C SER A 104 -24.32 42.27 10.29
N LEU A 105 -24.90 41.55 11.26
CA LEU A 105 -24.84 40.09 11.28
C LEU A 105 -25.65 39.43 10.15
N ARG A 106 -26.73 40.04 9.65
CA ARG A 106 -27.54 39.45 8.58
C ARG A 106 -26.80 39.34 7.25
N SER A 107 -25.91 40.28 6.95
CA SER A 107 -25.09 40.24 5.72
C SER A 107 -23.95 39.22 5.81
N PHE A 108 -23.39 38.96 6.99
CA PHE A 108 -22.34 37.95 7.18
C PHE A 108 -22.87 36.52 7.18
N VAL A 109 -24.07 36.28 7.74
CA VAL A 109 -24.68 34.94 7.76
C VAL A 109 -25.14 34.47 6.37
N LEU A 110 -25.49 35.38 5.46
CA LEU A 110 -25.84 34.98 4.08
C LEU A 110 -24.63 34.64 3.20
N ALA A 111 -23.46 35.22 3.46
CA ALA A 111 -22.23 34.90 2.73
C ALA A 111 -21.56 33.60 3.25
N ALA A 112 -21.64 33.33 4.55
CA ALA A 112 -21.01 32.17 5.18
C ALA A 112 -21.76 30.83 4.96
N VAL A 113 -22.98 30.85 4.40
CA VAL A 113 -23.81 29.65 4.17
C VAL A 113 -23.76 29.15 2.72
N VAL A 114 -23.18 29.92 1.79
CA VAL A 114 -22.93 29.48 0.39
C VAL A 114 -21.53 28.87 0.23
N ALA A 115 -20.59 29.21 1.12
CA ALA A 115 -19.34 28.48 1.29
C ALA A 115 -19.51 27.30 2.27
N ALA A 116 -20.48 26.43 2.01
CA ALA A 116 -20.29 25.05 2.41
C ALA A 116 -18.98 24.57 1.74
N PRO A 117 -18.08 23.87 2.44
CA PRO A 117 -17.12 23.08 1.72
C PRO A 117 -17.94 22.07 0.93
N ALA A 118 -18.04 22.27 -0.39
CA ALA A 118 -17.93 21.13 -1.27
C ALA A 118 -16.68 20.40 -0.75
N LEU A 119 -16.88 19.21 -0.16
CA LEU A 119 -15.78 18.35 0.19
C LEU A 119 -14.95 18.27 -1.09
N ALA A 120 -13.72 18.77 -1.03
CA ALA A 120 -12.84 18.76 -2.18
C ALA A 120 -12.50 17.29 -2.40
N VAL A 121 -13.34 16.61 -3.19
CA VAL A 121 -13.05 15.31 -3.76
C VAL A 121 -11.71 15.50 -4.44
N ASN A 122 -10.68 14.81 -3.96
CA ASN A 122 -9.37 14.90 -4.56
C ASN A 122 -9.55 14.51 -6.02
N THR A 123 -9.36 15.47 -6.93
CA THR A 123 -9.50 15.22 -8.36
C THR A 123 -8.40 14.25 -8.76
N VAL A 124 -8.74 12.97 -8.84
CA VAL A 124 -7.84 11.91 -9.27
C VAL A 124 -7.60 12.03 -10.77
N ASP A 125 -6.36 11.75 -11.16
CA ASP A 125 -5.86 11.81 -12.52
C ASP A 125 -5.61 10.37 -12.97
N LEU A 126 -6.40 9.86 -13.92
CA LEU A 126 -6.39 8.45 -14.33
C LEU A 126 -5.85 8.34 -15.75
N LEU A 127 -5.09 7.28 -16.07
CA LEU A 127 -4.63 7.03 -17.44
C LEU A 127 -5.81 6.93 -18.44
N ILE A 128 -6.96 6.42 -17.99
CA ILE A 128 -8.18 6.36 -18.81
C ILE A 128 -8.74 7.74 -19.24
N ASP A 129 -8.27 8.84 -18.64
CA ASP A 129 -8.56 10.22 -19.09
C ASP A 129 -7.59 10.69 -20.20
N HIS A 130 -6.45 10.02 -20.36
CA HIS A 130 -5.35 10.40 -21.26
C HIS A 130 -5.27 9.52 -22.53
N GLY A 131 -6.43 9.11 -23.05
CA GLY A 131 -6.55 8.40 -24.32
C GLY A 131 -6.43 6.87 -24.26
N TYR A 132 -6.32 6.28 -23.06
CA TYR A 132 -6.54 4.85 -22.87
C TYR A 132 -8.04 4.50 -22.91
N ALA A 133 -8.36 3.23 -23.16
CA ALA A 133 -9.75 2.78 -23.25
C ALA A 133 -10.45 2.86 -21.90
N SER A 134 -11.61 3.50 -21.86
CA SER A 134 -12.50 3.64 -20.69
C SER A 134 -13.85 2.92 -20.85
N SER A 135 -14.00 2.16 -21.95
CA SER A 135 -15.18 1.36 -22.28
C SER A 135 -14.81 0.25 -23.28
N GLY A 136 -15.62 -0.82 -23.32
CA GLY A 136 -15.44 -1.94 -24.24
C GLY A 136 -14.69 -3.12 -23.62
N ASP A 137 -14.42 -4.14 -24.44
CA ASP A 137 -13.81 -5.39 -23.97
C ASP A 137 -12.33 -5.19 -23.61
N ILE A 138 -11.89 -5.82 -22.52
CA ILE A 138 -10.49 -5.80 -22.07
C ILE A 138 -9.87 -7.17 -22.27
N ASN A 139 -8.74 -7.24 -22.97
CA ASN A 139 -7.90 -8.43 -23.03
C ASN A 139 -6.46 -8.06 -22.66
N LEU A 140 -5.96 -8.65 -21.56
CA LEU A 140 -4.66 -8.40 -20.99
C LEU A 140 -3.63 -9.48 -21.32
N ARG A 141 -3.98 -10.59 -21.98
CA ARG A 141 -3.06 -11.72 -22.18
C ARG A 141 -1.76 -11.35 -22.89
N SER A 142 -1.83 -10.56 -23.97
CA SER A 142 -0.64 -10.04 -24.67
C SER A 142 0.08 -8.92 -23.90
N VAL A 143 -0.67 -8.14 -23.11
CA VAL A 143 -0.12 -7.08 -22.25
C VAL A 143 0.69 -7.70 -21.11
N LEU A 144 0.17 -8.71 -20.42
CA LEU A 144 0.85 -9.42 -19.32
C LEU A 144 2.13 -10.12 -19.78
N ALA A 145 2.15 -10.70 -20.98
CA ALA A 145 3.38 -11.23 -21.59
C ALA A 145 4.44 -10.13 -21.82
N SER A 146 3.99 -8.91 -22.17
CA SER A 146 4.86 -7.75 -22.36
C SER A 146 5.33 -7.13 -21.03
N VAL A 147 4.46 -7.11 -20.01
CA VAL A 147 4.82 -6.75 -18.62
C VAL A 147 5.87 -7.70 -18.07
N ALA A 148 5.68 -9.03 -18.23
CA ALA A 148 6.65 -10.04 -17.84
C ALA A 148 8.00 -9.86 -18.56
N THR A 149 7.98 -9.55 -19.86
CA THR A 149 9.18 -9.22 -20.64
C THR A 149 9.92 -8.02 -20.05
N ARG A 150 9.22 -6.96 -19.62
CA ARG A 150 9.83 -5.79 -18.97
C ARG A 150 10.33 -6.08 -17.55
N LYS A 151 9.64 -6.91 -16.76
CA LYS A 151 10.10 -7.32 -15.41
C LYS A 151 11.27 -8.31 -15.46
N GLY A 152 11.45 -9.04 -16.57
CA GLY A 152 12.46 -10.08 -16.73
C GLY A 152 12.04 -11.46 -16.18
N GLN A 153 10.82 -11.57 -15.67
CA GLN A 153 10.18 -12.81 -15.20
C GLN A 153 8.65 -12.66 -15.25
N THR A 154 7.91 -13.75 -15.06
CA THR A 154 6.44 -13.72 -15.07
C THR A 154 5.89 -12.72 -14.06
N PHE A 155 5.00 -11.84 -14.51
CA PHE A 155 4.15 -11.06 -13.63
C PHE A 155 2.82 -11.79 -13.47
N HIS A 156 2.55 -12.26 -12.26
CA HIS A 156 1.39 -13.03 -11.86
C HIS A 156 0.26 -12.08 -11.46
N PHE A 157 -0.64 -11.80 -12.39
CA PHE A 157 -1.81 -10.94 -12.19
C PHE A 157 -3.07 -11.82 -12.11
N GLY A 158 -3.69 -11.91 -10.94
CA GLY A 158 -4.64 -12.98 -10.64
C GLY A 158 -5.90 -12.58 -9.88
N SER A 159 -6.75 -13.58 -9.67
CA SER A 159 -7.98 -13.48 -8.87
C SER A 159 -8.34 -14.80 -8.19
N THR A 160 -9.29 -14.76 -7.25
CA THR A 160 -9.86 -15.94 -6.60
C THR A 160 -10.74 -16.75 -7.55
N TYR A 161 -10.73 -18.07 -7.38
CA TYR A 161 -11.64 -18.98 -8.06
C TYR A 161 -12.02 -20.13 -7.12
N ASP A 162 -13.32 -20.37 -6.95
CA ASP A 162 -13.85 -21.56 -6.28
C ASP A 162 -14.59 -22.46 -7.29
N THR A 163 -14.62 -23.77 -7.00
CA THR A 163 -15.20 -24.81 -7.87
C THR A 163 -16.72 -24.69 -8.00
N TYR A 164 -17.39 -24.21 -6.94
CA TYR A 164 -18.80 -23.84 -7.01
C TYR A 164 -18.93 -22.44 -7.61
N ASN A 165 -19.11 -22.40 -8.93
CA ASN A 165 -19.23 -21.14 -9.66
C ASN A 165 -20.60 -21.01 -10.37
N PRO A 166 -21.56 -20.23 -9.81
CA PRO A 166 -22.86 -20.01 -10.43
C PRO A 166 -22.81 -19.20 -11.75
N ASN A 167 -21.65 -18.65 -12.11
CA ASN A 167 -21.43 -17.80 -13.29
C ASN A 167 -20.30 -18.33 -14.20
N ALA A 168 -20.07 -19.65 -14.20
CA ALA A 168 -18.91 -20.30 -14.81
C ALA A 168 -18.54 -19.83 -16.23
N ALA A 169 -19.53 -19.52 -17.10
CA ALA A 169 -19.27 -19.00 -18.44
C ALA A 169 -18.60 -17.61 -18.42
N TRP A 170 -19.14 -16.65 -17.66
CA TRP A 170 -18.56 -15.32 -17.51
C TRP A 170 -17.19 -15.38 -16.83
N THR A 171 -17.02 -16.24 -15.82
CA THR A 171 -15.72 -16.43 -15.18
C THR A 171 -14.70 -17.05 -16.13
N ALA A 172 -15.09 -18.00 -16.98
CA ALA A 172 -14.21 -18.54 -18.01
C ALA A 172 -13.76 -17.45 -18.99
N ASP A 173 -14.67 -16.60 -19.47
CA ASP A 173 -14.34 -15.48 -20.35
C ASP A 173 -13.35 -14.51 -19.66
N VAL A 174 -13.63 -14.08 -18.43
CA VAL A 174 -12.77 -13.15 -17.67
C VAL A 174 -11.40 -13.73 -17.36
N PHE A 175 -11.31 -14.97 -16.86
CA PHE A 175 -9.99 -15.59 -16.65
C PHE A 175 -9.25 -15.78 -17.99
N SER A 176 -9.91 -16.18 -19.08
CA SER A 176 -9.27 -16.34 -20.39
C SER A 176 -8.72 -15.02 -20.96
N ALA A 177 -9.32 -13.87 -20.62
CA ALA A 177 -8.94 -12.57 -21.17
C ALA A 177 -8.08 -11.69 -20.25
N PHE A 178 -8.32 -11.72 -18.93
CA PHE A 178 -7.91 -10.65 -18.02
C PHE A 178 -6.83 -11.06 -17.00
N PHE A 179 -6.89 -12.28 -16.47
CA PHE A 179 -5.93 -12.79 -15.47
C PHE A 179 -4.94 -13.79 -16.08
N ASN A 180 -3.81 -14.05 -15.42
CA ASN A 180 -2.89 -15.16 -15.75
C ASN A 180 -2.47 -15.99 -14.52
N HIS A 181 -3.13 -15.77 -13.38
CA HIS A 181 -2.82 -16.39 -12.11
C HIS A 181 -4.10 -16.64 -11.30
N ILE A 182 -4.15 -17.74 -10.55
CA ILE A 182 -5.33 -18.16 -9.80
C ILE A 182 -4.93 -18.56 -8.38
N VAL A 183 -5.78 -18.23 -7.42
CA VAL A 183 -5.75 -18.72 -6.04
C VAL A 183 -7.12 -19.32 -5.72
N ALA A 184 -7.17 -20.42 -4.95
CA ALA A 184 -8.45 -20.92 -4.43
C ALA A 184 -8.91 -20.02 -3.28
N GLU A 185 -10.17 -19.59 -3.27
CA GLU A 185 -10.68 -18.74 -2.19
C GLU A 185 -10.80 -19.54 -0.89
N ASN A 186 -11.27 -20.79 -0.99
CA ASN A 186 -11.51 -21.66 0.17
C ASN A 186 -10.93 -23.07 0.04
N GLY A 187 -10.88 -23.63 -1.17
CA GLY A 187 -10.56 -25.06 -1.38
C GLY A 187 -9.15 -25.54 -0.99
N CYS A 188 -8.26 -24.63 -0.56
CA CYS A 188 -6.90 -24.93 -0.06
C CYS A 188 -6.68 -24.48 1.39
N LYS A 189 -7.75 -24.27 2.18
CA LYS A 189 -7.64 -23.97 3.62
C LYS A 189 -7.65 -25.28 4.43
N TRP A 190 -7.09 -25.25 5.64
CA TRP A 190 -6.87 -26.45 6.46
C TRP A 190 -8.15 -27.28 6.69
N ASP A 191 -9.30 -26.65 6.94
CA ASP A 191 -10.56 -27.37 7.11
C ASP A 191 -11.01 -28.17 5.88
N ALA A 192 -10.70 -27.67 4.68
CA ALA A 192 -10.92 -28.37 3.41
C ALA A 192 -9.84 -29.42 3.12
N THR A 193 -8.55 -29.11 3.36
CA THR A 193 -7.43 -29.96 2.94
C THR A 193 -7.06 -31.07 3.92
N GLU A 194 -7.53 -31.01 5.17
CA GLU A 194 -7.40 -32.08 6.18
C GLU A 194 -8.66 -32.19 7.08
N PRO A 195 -9.81 -32.62 6.52
CA PRO A 195 -11.08 -32.70 7.25
C PRO A 195 -11.08 -33.71 8.41
N SER A 196 -10.05 -34.56 8.50
CA SER A 196 -9.80 -35.46 9.64
C SER A 196 -8.29 -35.66 9.84
N ASN A 197 -7.82 -35.61 11.08
CA ASN A 197 -6.40 -35.69 11.45
C ASN A 197 -5.63 -36.80 10.70
N GLY A 198 -4.60 -36.39 9.94
CA GLY A 198 -3.73 -37.23 9.11
C GLY A 198 -4.32 -37.66 7.77
N VAL A 199 -5.57 -37.30 7.46
CA VAL A 199 -6.30 -37.66 6.24
C VAL A 199 -6.46 -36.42 5.37
N SER A 200 -5.53 -36.24 4.45
CA SER A 200 -5.58 -35.16 3.47
C SER A 200 -6.64 -35.39 2.39
N ASP A 201 -7.38 -34.33 2.04
CA ASP A 201 -8.29 -34.26 0.91
C ASP A 201 -8.00 -33.00 0.08
N LEU A 202 -7.18 -33.15 -0.96
CA LEU A 202 -6.82 -32.02 -1.84
C LEU A 202 -7.79 -31.84 -3.01
N THR A 203 -8.98 -32.44 -2.98
CA THR A 203 -9.88 -32.52 -4.16
C THR A 203 -10.26 -31.14 -4.69
N GLU A 204 -10.63 -30.19 -3.82
CA GLU A 204 -11.02 -28.84 -4.25
C GLU A 204 -9.80 -28.02 -4.67
N CYS A 205 -8.72 -28.01 -3.88
CA CYS A 205 -7.47 -27.34 -4.20
C CYS A 205 -6.89 -27.78 -5.57
N LEU A 206 -6.85 -29.10 -5.82
CA LEU A 206 -6.41 -29.67 -7.09
C LEU A 206 -7.36 -29.34 -8.24
N ALA A 207 -8.66 -29.19 -8.01
CA ALA A 207 -9.61 -28.79 -9.05
C ALA A 207 -9.36 -27.34 -9.51
N VAL A 208 -9.07 -26.41 -8.58
CA VAL A 208 -8.71 -25.03 -8.92
C VAL A 208 -7.34 -24.96 -9.62
N GLN A 209 -6.33 -25.67 -9.12
CA GLN A 209 -5.03 -25.78 -9.81
C GLN A 209 -5.15 -26.41 -11.20
N SER A 210 -6.03 -27.41 -11.36
CA SER A 210 -6.33 -28.02 -12.66
C SER A 210 -7.00 -27.03 -13.61
N TYR A 211 -7.88 -26.16 -13.11
CA TYR A 211 -8.49 -25.10 -13.92
C TYR A 211 -7.44 -24.07 -14.37
N ALA A 212 -6.53 -23.64 -13.47
CA ALA A 212 -5.42 -22.75 -13.82
C ALA A 212 -4.53 -23.35 -14.91
N THR A 213 -4.02 -24.56 -14.68
CA THR A 213 -3.10 -25.24 -15.61
C THR A 213 -3.72 -25.55 -16.97
N GLN A 214 -5.03 -25.85 -17.04
CA GLN A 214 -5.75 -26.01 -18.32
C GLN A 214 -5.84 -24.72 -19.14
N ASN A 215 -5.86 -23.56 -18.49
CA ASN A 215 -5.87 -22.25 -19.16
C ASN A 215 -4.46 -21.67 -19.39
N GLY A 216 -3.40 -22.37 -18.95
CA GLY A 216 -2.01 -21.91 -19.03
C GLY A 216 -1.62 -20.91 -17.93
N ASP A 217 -2.41 -20.85 -16.85
CA ASP A 217 -2.25 -19.93 -15.74
C ASP A 217 -1.44 -20.53 -14.58
N SER A 218 -0.73 -19.67 -13.83
CA SER A 218 -0.02 -20.07 -12.61
C SER A 218 -0.95 -20.20 -11.41
N PHE A 219 -0.55 -20.95 -10.38
CA PHE A 219 -1.37 -21.19 -9.20
C PHE A 219 -0.65 -20.86 -7.89
N ARG A 220 -1.35 -20.17 -6.97
CA ARG A 220 -0.95 -19.84 -5.60
C ARG A 220 -1.72 -20.70 -4.61
N GLY A 221 -1.01 -21.30 -3.66
CA GLY A 221 -1.62 -22.02 -2.55
C GLY A 221 -1.91 -21.10 -1.37
N HIS A 222 -3.16 -21.09 -0.91
CA HIS A 222 -3.66 -20.30 0.23
C HIS A 222 -4.64 -21.15 1.05
N ASN A 223 -4.27 -21.64 2.24
CA ASN A 223 -3.00 -21.47 2.95
C ASN A 223 -2.75 -22.65 3.90
N THR A 224 -1.48 -22.92 4.24
CA THR A 224 -1.09 -24.13 4.99
C THR A 224 -1.15 -23.99 6.52
N PHE A 225 -1.34 -22.78 7.06
CA PHE A 225 -1.41 -22.55 8.50
C PHE A 225 -2.07 -21.21 8.82
N TRP A 226 -3.26 -21.26 9.41
CA TRP A 226 -4.04 -20.10 9.83
C TRP A 226 -4.78 -20.38 11.14
N HIS A 227 -5.27 -19.31 11.76
CA HIS A 227 -6.04 -19.36 13.00
C HIS A 227 -7.56 -19.49 12.75
N SER A 228 -8.00 -19.26 11.51
CA SER A 228 -9.38 -19.40 11.03
C SER A 228 -9.48 -20.54 10.01
N GLN A 229 -10.70 -21.02 9.74
CA GLN A 229 -10.98 -22.15 8.83
C GLN A 229 -10.07 -23.37 9.10
N THR A 230 -9.94 -23.70 10.38
CA THR A 230 -9.24 -24.88 10.88
C THR A 230 -10.22 -26.02 11.10
N PRO A 231 -9.86 -27.28 10.81
CA PRO A 231 -10.78 -28.40 10.86
C PRO A 231 -11.32 -28.65 12.28
N SER A 232 -12.54 -29.18 12.39
CA SER A 232 -13.25 -29.32 13.67
C SER A 232 -12.64 -30.28 14.69
N TRP A 233 -11.58 -31.01 14.31
CA TRP A 233 -10.78 -31.84 15.22
C TRP A 233 -9.67 -31.04 15.92
N LEU A 234 -9.54 -29.74 15.64
CA LEU A 234 -8.67 -28.79 16.32
C LEU A 234 -9.45 -27.77 17.18
N PRO A 235 -8.90 -27.34 18.34
CA PRO A 235 -7.75 -27.93 19.03
C PRO A 235 -8.14 -29.25 19.72
N GLY A 236 -7.59 -30.37 19.25
CA GLY A 236 -7.86 -31.70 19.79
C GLY A 236 -7.04 -32.02 21.04
N SER A 237 -7.02 -33.29 21.44
CA SER A 237 -6.28 -33.78 22.62
C SER A 237 -4.85 -34.20 22.25
N PHE A 238 -4.07 -33.22 21.82
CA PHE A 238 -2.65 -33.32 21.45
C PHE A 238 -1.84 -32.42 22.36
N SER A 239 -0.60 -32.76 22.70
CA SER A 239 0.28 -31.85 23.46
C SER A 239 0.89 -30.76 22.56
N ALA A 240 1.45 -29.70 23.14
CA ALA A 240 2.10 -28.64 22.37
C ALA A 240 3.24 -29.20 21.50
N SER A 241 4.00 -30.14 22.06
CA SER A 241 5.05 -30.87 21.34
C SER A 241 4.50 -31.66 20.15
N ASP A 242 3.33 -32.28 20.25
CA ASP A 242 2.74 -33.06 19.15
C ASP A 242 2.25 -32.15 18.03
N VAL A 243 1.67 -30.98 18.38
CA VAL A 243 1.25 -29.98 17.40
C VAL A 243 2.44 -29.47 16.58
N VAL A 244 3.53 -29.08 17.26
CA VAL A 244 4.73 -28.54 16.60
C VAL A 244 5.52 -29.59 15.83
N ASN A 245 5.75 -30.77 16.42
CA ASN A 245 6.67 -31.76 15.84
C ASN A 245 5.98 -32.81 14.94
N THR A 246 4.65 -32.92 15.00
CA THR A 246 3.89 -33.92 14.21
C THR A 246 2.80 -33.29 13.37
N ILE A 247 1.84 -32.57 13.96
CA ILE A 247 0.61 -32.17 13.24
C ILE A 247 0.91 -31.13 12.17
N ILE A 248 1.53 -30.00 12.52
CA ILE A 248 1.87 -28.94 11.55
C ILE A 248 2.79 -29.48 10.44
N PRO A 249 3.89 -30.22 10.73
CA PRO A 249 4.70 -30.83 9.67
C PRO A 249 3.96 -31.86 8.82
N THR A 250 3.02 -32.63 9.38
CA THR A 250 2.27 -33.63 8.60
C THR A 250 1.30 -32.95 7.64
N HIS A 251 0.54 -31.98 8.13
CA HIS A 251 -0.39 -31.18 7.33
C HIS A 251 0.33 -30.46 6.18
N VAL A 252 1.31 -29.61 6.51
CA VAL A 252 2.07 -28.81 5.54
C VAL A 252 2.82 -29.72 4.55
N GLN A 253 3.29 -30.89 4.97
CA GLN A 253 3.85 -31.87 4.04
C GLN A 253 2.78 -32.39 3.07
N GLN A 254 1.66 -32.91 3.58
CA GLN A 254 0.64 -33.57 2.76
C GLN A 254 0.10 -32.61 1.68
N GLU A 255 -0.19 -31.37 2.06
CA GLU A 255 -0.68 -30.35 1.14
C GLU A 255 0.39 -29.91 0.13
N VAL A 256 1.53 -29.37 0.59
CA VAL A 256 2.57 -28.82 -0.30
C VAL A 256 3.14 -29.90 -1.24
N GLN A 257 3.32 -31.13 -0.73
CA GLN A 257 3.80 -32.25 -1.55
C GLN A 257 2.72 -32.75 -2.52
N GLY A 258 1.46 -32.80 -2.10
CA GLY A 258 0.34 -33.31 -2.90
C GLY A 258 -0.07 -32.36 -4.05
N MET A 259 0.00 -31.05 -3.83
CA MET A 259 -0.19 -30.02 -4.86
C MET A 259 1.00 -29.90 -5.83
N GLY A 260 2.15 -30.44 -5.45
CA GLY A 260 3.33 -30.57 -6.30
C GLY A 260 4.08 -29.27 -6.61
N SER A 261 5.18 -29.40 -7.34
CA SER A 261 6.16 -28.32 -7.56
C SER A 261 5.73 -27.21 -8.52
N ALA A 262 4.48 -27.24 -9.03
CA ALA A 262 3.97 -26.26 -9.98
C ALA A 262 3.35 -25.01 -9.30
N VAL A 263 3.10 -25.08 -7.98
CA VAL A 263 2.65 -23.94 -7.19
C VAL A 263 3.74 -22.87 -7.13
N THR A 264 3.44 -21.65 -7.55
CA THR A 264 4.41 -20.55 -7.64
C THR A 264 4.71 -19.91 -6.29
N SER A 265 3.71 -19.87 -5.43
CA SER A 265 3.73 -19.22 -4.12
C SER A 265 2.81 -19.95 -3.16
N TRP A 266 3.25 -20.09 -1.91
CA TRP A 266 2.46 -20.64 -0.80
C TRP A 266 2.38 -19.61 0.32
N ASP A 267 1.17 -19.32 0.79
CA ASP A 267 0.98 -18.78 2.13
C ASP A 267 1.24 -19.90 3.13
N VAL A 268 2.46 -19.92 3.66
CA VAL A 268 2.86 -20.92 4.64
C VAL A 268 2.24 -20.61 6.00
N VAL A 269 2.11 -19.32 6.31
CA VAL A 269 1.47 -18.81 7.53
C VAL A 269 0.64 -17.57 7.19
N ASN A 270 -0.63 -17.58 7.57
CA ASN A 270 -1.57 -16.48 7.36
C ASN A 270 -1.93 -15.77 8.69
N GLU A 271 -1.96 -14.45 8.68
CA GLU A 271 -2.54 -13.56 9.71
C GLU A 271 -2.13 -13.80 11.17
N ILE A 272 -0.88 -14.17 11.37
CA ILE A 272 -0.32 -14.57 12.67
C ILE A 272 0.03 -13.36 13.58
N ILE A 273 0.04 -12.14 13.05
CA ILE A 273 0.44 -10.94 13.80
C ILE A 273 -0.80 -10.24 14.35
N GLY A 274 -0.75 -9.85 15.63
CA GLY A 274 -1.87 -9.13 16.26
C GLY A 274 -2.06 -7.72 15.72
N ASP A 275 -3.31 -7.26 15.65
CA ASP A 275 -3.62 -5.86 15.26
C ASP A 275 -3.29 -4.85 16.38
N GLY A 276 -3.01 -5.32 17.60
CA GLY A 276 -2.65 -4.51 18.77
C GLY A 276 -1.14 -4.39 19.02
N VAL A 277 -0.30 -4.70 18.03
CA VAL A 277 1.16 -4.62 18.15
C VAL A 277 1.68 -3.18 18.21
N SER A 278 2.90 -3.03 18.72
CA SER A 278 3.61 -1.74 18.81
C SER A 278 5.00 -1.86 18.19
N SER A 279 5.47 -0.78 17.57
CA SER A 279 6.80 -0.73 16.95
C SER A 279 7.90 -1.08 17.94
N GLY A 280 8.84 -1.95 17.52
CA GLY A 280 9.94 -2.42 18.36
C GLY A 280 9.63 -3.67 19.20
N MET A 281 8.44 -4.26 19.08
CA MET A 281 8.18 -5.62 19.58
C MET A 281 9.11 -6.65 18.92
N THR A 282 9.49 -7.68 19.68
CA THR A 282 10.18 -8.86 19.12
C THR A 282 9.22 -9.69 18.27
N PRO A 283 9.71 -10.54 17.34
CA PRO A 283 8.87 -11.46 16.57
C PRO A 283 7.91 -12.28 17.45
N LEU A 284 8.40 -12.80 18.58
CA LEU A 284 7.58 -13.54 19.54
C LEU A 284 6.48 -12.67 20.17
N GLN A 285 6.79 -11.41 20.52
CA GLN A 285 5.78 -10.48 21.05
C GLN A 285 4.73 -10.10 19.99
N CYS A 286 5.13 -9.94 18.74
CA CYS A 286 4.23 -9.66 17.61
C CYS A 286 3.19 -10.78 17.42
N VAL A 287 3.64 -12.03 17.49
CA VAL A 287 2.78 -13.22 17.38
C VAL A 287 1.94 -13.45 18.64
N GLN A 288 2.54 -13.30 19.84
CA GLN A 288 1.81 -13.36 21.12
C GLN A 288 0.68 -12.33 21.23
N ASN A 289 0.80 -11.19 20.56
CA ASN A 289 -0.22 -10.15 20.54
C ASN A 289 -1.52 -10.58 19.83
N LYS A 290 -1.45 -11.48 18.84
CA LYS A 290 -2.63 -11.97 18.12
C LYS A 290 -3.64 -12.61 19.06
N GLY A 291 -3.17 -13.43 20.01
CA GLY A 291 -4.03 -14.13 20.98
C GLY A 291 -4.86 -15.29 20.39
N ASP A 292 -5.08 -15.30 19.08
CA ASP A 292 -5.74 -16.36 18.34
C ASP A 292 -4.70 -17.38 17.87
N TRP A 293 -4.83 -18.63 18.34
CA TRP A 293 -3.84 -19.70 18.16
C TRP A 293 -2.49 -19.47 18.84
N PRO A 294 -2.55 -19.03 20.10
CA PRO A 294 -1.76 -19.75 21.07
C PRO A 294 -2.39 -19.82 22.47
N THR A 295 -3.38 -20.68 22.67
CA THR A 295 -3.80 -21.04 24.03
C THR A 295 -4.28 -22.49 24.12
N VAL A 296 -3.53 -23.28 24.89
CA VAL A 296 -3.95 -24.53 25.55
C VAL A 296 -4.34 -25.67 24.62
N THR A 297 -3.42 -26.62 24.51
CA THR A 297 -3.67 -28.01 24.18
C THR A 297 -4.72 -28.62 25.12
N SER A 298 -5.70 -29.38 24.61
CA SER A 298 -6.82 -29.85 25.47
C SER A 298 -6.42 -30.93 26.48
N ASP A 299 -5.14 -31.34 26.51
CA ASP A 299 -4.52 -32.10 27.61
C ASP A 299 -4.51 -31.35 28.95
N GLY A 300 -4.80 -30.04 28.95
CA GLY A 300 -4.87 -29.22 30.16
C GLY A 300 -3.51 -28.87 30.75
N SER A 301 -2.41 -29.10 30.02
CA SER A 301 -1.05 -28.74 30.45
C SER A 301 -0.84 -27.23 30.63
N GLY A 302 -1.79 -26.40 30.17
CA GLY A 302 -1.77 -24.94 30.32
C GLY A 302 -0.66 -24.25 29.52
N THR A 303 0.05 -24.98 28.65
CA THR A 303 1.19 -24.47 27.88
C THR A 303 0.72 -23.92 26.53
N PRO A 304 0.90 -22.61 26.25
CA PRO A 304 0.63 -22.04 24.93
C PRO A 304 1.60 -22.56 23.87
N LEU A 305 1.17 -22.63 22.60
CA LEU A 305 2.09 -22.92 21.48
C LEU A 305 3.16 -21.82 21.29
N VAL A 306 2.89 -20.58 21.70
CA VAL A 306 3.83 -19.44 21.65
C VAL A 306 4.71 -19.29 22.89
N THR A 307 5.14 -20.38 23.52
CA THR A 307 6.33 -20.29 24.38
C THR A 307 7.55 -19.84 23.58
N ASP A 308 7.57 -20.15 22.29
CA ASP A 308 8.54 -19.70 21.28
C ASP A 308 7.86 -19.70 19.88
N LEU A 309 8.64 -19.58 18.80
CA LEU A 309 8.15 -19.57 17.41
C LEU A 309 8.41 -20.88 16.66
N SER A 310 8.72 -21.98 17.36
CA SER A 310 9.07 -23.27 16.76
C SER A 310 8.02 -23.82 15.80
N PHE A 311 6.73 -23.56 16.05
CA PHE A 311 5.62 -23.94 15.17
C PHE A 311 5.66 -23.22 13.81
N VAL A 312 6.04 -21.94 13.79
CA VAL A 312 6.26 -21.16 12.55
C VAL A 312 7.45 -21.74 11.80
N TYR A 313 8.55 -22.02 12.49
CA TYR A 313 9.73 -22.63 11.88
C TYR A 313 9.43 -24.03 11.34
N ALA A 314 8.59 -24.81 12.02
CA ALA A 314 8.17 -26.14 11.59
C ALA A 314 7.37 -26.10 10.29
N ALA A 315 6.42 -25.15 10.17
CA ALA A 315 5.68 -24.92 8.92
C ALA A 315 6.64 -24.52 7.77
N PHE A 316 7.46 -23.48 7.98
CA PHE A 316 8.39 -22.99 6.94
C PHE A 316 9.45 -24.01 6.52
N ASN A 317 10.07 -24.74 7.46
CA ASN A 317 11.02 -25.81 7.13
C ASN A 317 10.34 -26.94 6.33
N THR A 318 9.11 -27.29 6.67
CA THR A 318 8.35 -28.33 5.98
C THR A 318 7.97 -27.90 4.57
N ALA A 319 7.41 -26.70 4.42
CA ALA A 319 7.08 -26.13 3.12
C ALA A 319 8.32 -26.02 2.22
N PHE A 320 9.45 -25.52 2.74
CA PHE A 320 10.71 -25.43 2.00
C PHE A 320 11.25 -26.79 1.53
N LYS A 321 11.07 -27.84 2.33
CA LYS A 321 11.52 -29.19 2.01
C LYS A 321 10.74 -29.86 0.86
N TYR A 322 9.46 -29.52 0.69
CA TYR A 322 8.57 -30.21 -0.27
C TYR A 322 8.07 -29.33 -1.42
N ALA A 323 8.14 -28.00 -1.31
CA ALA A 323 7.78 -27.08 -2.38
C ALA A 323 8.78 -27.13 -3.55
N GLY A 324 8.35 -26.62 -4.72
CA GLY A 324 9.23 -26.48 -5.88
C GLY A 324 10.43 -25.57 -5.62
N ASN A 325 11.54 -25.79 -6.35
CA ASN A 325 12.78 -25.04 -6.15
C ASN A 325 12.64 -23.52 -6.36
N SER A 326 11.69 -23.09 -7.19
CA SER A 326 11.35 -21.69 -7.45
C SER A 326 10.24 -21.14 -6.57
N THR A 327 9.48 -22.00 -5.88
CA THR A 327 8.27 -21.63 -5.13
C THR A 327 8.61 -20.68 -3.98
N ARG A 328 7.87 -19.58 -3.87
CA ARG A 328 7.96 -18.61 -2.77
C ARG A 328 7.17 -19.09 -1.55
N LEU A 329 7.70 -18.79 -0.37
CA LEU A 329 7.12 -19.15 0.91
C LEU A 329 6.77 -17.84 1.64
N ALA A 330 5.48 -17.52 1.67
CA ALA A 330 4.97 -16.24 2.15
C ALA A 330 4.51 -16.30 3.61
N LEU A 331 4.79 -15.21 4.31
CA LEU A 331 3.99 -14.74 5.45
C LEU A 331 2.96 -13.74 4.90
N ASN A 332 1.66 -14.02 5.04
CA ASN A 332 0.58 -13.19 4.48
C ASN A 332 -0.27 -12.58 5.61
N ASP A 333 -0.62 -11.29 5.52
CA ASP A 333 -1.39 -10.60 6.58
C ASP A 333 -2.09 -9.30 6.07
N TYR A 334 -3.20 -8.91 6.70
CA TYR A 334 -3.92 -7.64 6.48
C TYR A 334 -3.38 -6.51 7.38
N ASN A 335 -3.82 -5.26 7.15
CA ASN A 335 -3.36 -4.07 7.89
C ASN A 335 -1.83 -3.87 7.84
N THR A 336 -1.20 -4.23 6.73
CA THR A 336 0.24 -4.17 6.49
C THR A 336 0.57 -3.39 5.20
N GLY A 337 1.86 -3.16 4.95
CA GLY A 337 2.40 -2.46 3.78
C GLY A 337 2.84 -1.02 4.07
N GLY A 338 2.38 -0.44 5.19
CA GLY A 338 2.66 0.94 5.57
C GLY A 338 3.86 1.13 6.51
N ASN A 339 4.07 2.37 6.93
CA ASN A 339 4.99 2.68 8.03
C ASN A 339 4.28 2.51 9.39
N ASP A 340 3.97 1.27 9.73
CA ASP A 340 3.17 0.89 10.88
C ASP A 340 3.80 -0.28 11.66
N ALA A 341 3.26 -0.55 12.85
CA ALA A 341 3.78 -1.58 13.75
C ALA A 341 3.59 -3.02 13.24
N LYS A 342 2.52 -3.29 12.47
CA LYS A 342 2.21 -4.63 11.95
C LYS A 342 3.13 -4.98 10.79
N THR A 343 3.37 -4.04 9.88
CA THR A 343 4.40 -4.14 8.82
C THR A 343 5.79 -4.33 9.41
N ALA A 344 6.15 -3.57 10.46
CA ALA A 344 7.42 -3.74 11.15
C ALA A 344 7.55 -5.15 11.79
N CYS A 345 6.47 -5.66 12.39
CA CYS A 345 6.39 -7.03 12.89
C CYS A 345 6.54 -8.08 11.78
N SER A 346 5.92 -7.91 10.60
CA SER A 346 6.08 -8.83 9.46
C SER A 346 7.52 -8.92 8.99
N ILE A 347 8.20 -7.77 8.87
CA ILE A 347 9.62 -7.69 8.50
C ILE A 347 10.53 -8.26 9.60
N ALA A 348 10.16 -8.13 10.87
CA ALA A 348 10.90 -8.74 11.97
C ALA A 348 10.75 -10.27 11.97
N LEU A 349 9.52 -10.78 11.77
CA LEU A 349 9.22 -12.21 11.76
C LEU A 349 9.85 -12.92 10.55
N ILE A 350 9.85 -12.34 9.35
CA ILE A 350 10.47 -13.00 8.18
C ILE A 350 11.99 -13.12 8.30
N LYS A 351 12.66 -12.16 8.98
CA LYS A 351 14.11 -12.24 9.31
C LYS A 351 14.39 -13.30 10.36
N ASP A 352 13.51 -13.45 11.34
CA ASP A 352 13.63 -14.42 12.40
C ASP A 352 13.37 -15.85 11.91
N ILE A 353 12.36 -16.03 11.05
CA ILE A 353 12.16 -17.26 10.26
C ILE A 353 13.45 -17.59 9.50
N GLN A 354 14.01 -16.65 8.72
CA GLN A 354 15.25 -16.89 7.99
C GLN A 354 16.42 -17.31 8.92
N THR A 355 16.56 -16.63 10.05
CA THR A 355 17.64 -16.89 11.02
C THR A 355 17.55 -18.29 11.64
N ASN A 356 16.33 -18.77 11.94
CA ASN A 356 16.10 -20.04 12.65
C ASN A 356 15.86 -21.24 11.71
N THR A 357 15.52 -21.01 10.44
CA THR A 357 15.31 -22.07 9.42
C THR A 357 16.47 -22.19 8.42
N ALA A 358 17.30 -21.15 8.27
CA ALA A 358 18.30 -21.00 7.22
C ALA A 358 17.75 -21.05 5.77
N ILE A 359 16.43 -20.88 5.58
CA ILE A 359 15.81 -20.75 4.24
C ILE A 359 16.38 -19.50 3.55
N PRO A 360 16.87 -19.58 2.30
CA PRO A 360 17.36 -18.41 1.57
C PRO A 360 16.30 -17.29 1.46
N PHE A 361 16.70 -16.02 1.60
CA PHE A 361 15.76 -14.89 1.54
C PHE A 361 15.02 -14.79 0.19
N ASP A 362 15.64 -15.20 -0.92
CA ASP A 362 15.04 -15.27 -2.27
C ASP A 362 14.02 -16.41 -2.45
N ARG A 363 13.81 -17.22 -1.41
CA ARG A 363 12.73 -18.20 -1.28
C ARG A 363 11.60 -17.72 -0.36
N LEU A 364 11.80 -16.62 0.37
CA LEU A 364 10.82 -16.03 1.29
C LEU A 364 10.07 -14.88 0.62
N ALA A 365 8.82 -14.67 1.05
CA ALA A 365 7.98 -13.56 0.63
C ALA A 365 7.19 -12.97 1.80
N VAL A 366 6.69 -11.74 1.63
CA VAL A 366 5.66 -11.14 2.46
C VAL A 366 4.47 -10.75 1.59
N GLY A 367 3.33 -11.36 1.87
CA GLY A 367 2.04 -11.07 1.25
C GLY A 367 1.31 -9.95 2.01
N PHE A 368 0.88 -8.95 1.25
CA PHE A 368 0.11 -7.82 1.73
C PHE A 368 -1.32 -7.99 1.22
N GLN A 369 -2.22 -8.53 2.06
CA GLN A 369 -3.61 -8.82 1.67
C GLN A 369 -4.28 -7.60 1.04
N SER A 370 -4.05 -6.41 1.63
CA SER A 370 -4.45 -5.13 1.04
C SER A 370 -5.96 -4.90 0.93
N HIS A 371 -6.77 -5.50 1.80
CA HIS A 371 -8.19 -5.15 1.93
C HIS A 371 -8.38 -3.67 2.33
N VAL A 372 -8.82 -2.83 1.39
CA VAL A 372 -8.96 -1.38 1.59
C VAL A 372 -10.40 -1.02 2.01
N GLN A 373 -10.52 -0.11 2.96
CA GLN A 373 -11.80 0.45 3.39
C GLN A 373 -11.89 1.92 2.99
N ASP A 374 -12.56 2.20 1.87
CA ASP A 374 -12.88 3.52 1.30
C ASP A 374 -11.76 4.57 1.44
N THR A 375 -11.72 5.30 2.56
CA THR A 375 -10.79 6.40 2.83
C THR A 375 -9.50 6.03 3.58
N TYR A 376 -9.31 4.75 3.96
CA TYR A 376 -8.12 4.27 4.65
C TYR A 376 -7.40 3.20 3.82
N PHE A 377 -6.26 3.60 3.23
CA PHE A 377 -5.39 2.79 2.39
C PHE A 377 -3.93 3.13 2.65
N VAL A 378 -3.02 2.22 2.35
CA VAL A 378 -1.57 2.48 2.33
C VAL A 378 -1.24 3.24 1.05
N SER A 379 -0.50 4.34 1.15
CA SER A 379 -0.11 5.11 -0.04
C SER A 379 0.95 4.39 -0.88
N LYS A 380 0.98 4.64 -2.19
CA LYS A 380 1.99 4.10 -3.11
C LYS A 380 3.42 4.26 -2.58
N ALA A 381 3.77 5.47 -2.11
CA ALA A 381 5.10 5.76 -1.56
C ALA A 381 5.42 4.94 -0.29
N ALA A 382 4.43 4.63 0.54
CA ALA A 382 4.61 3.77 1.71
C ALA A 382 4.80 2.30 1.32
N LEU A 383 4.00 1.78 0.38
CA LEU A 383 4.19 0.45 -0.20
C LEU A 383 5.60 0.30 -0.81
N GLN A 384 6.03 1.28 -1.62
CA GLN A 384 7.36 1.28 -2.23
C GLN A 384 8.50 1.30 -1.21
N SER A 385 8.35 2.06 -0.11
CA SER A 385 9.31 2.06 1.00
C SER A 385 9.42 0.67 1.65
N THR A 386 8.28 0.02 1.88
CA THR A 386 8.19 -1.35 2.42
C THR A 386 8.78 -2.37 1.44
N PHE A 387 8.44 -2.30 0.15
CA PHE A 387 8.92 -3.22 -0.88
C PHE A 387 10.45 -3.06 -1.07
N SER A 388 10.97 -1.83 -1.06
CA SER A 388 12.41 -1.55 -1.07
C SER A 388 13.13 -2.10 0.17
N THR A 389 12.48 -2.05 1.34
CA THR A 389 13.01 -2.64 2.58
C THR A 389 13.10 -4.16 2.48
N LEU A 390 12.13 -4.83 1.85
CA LEU A 390 12.17 -6.27 1.57
C LEU A 390 13.20 -6.61 0.48
N ALA A 391 13.30 -5.80 -0.57
CA ALA A 391 14.27 -5.97 -1.65
C ALA A 391 15.72 -5.94 -1.14
N ALA A 392 16.01 -5.07 -0.16
CA ALA A 392 17.31 -5.00 0.50
C ALA A 392 17.68 -6.26 1.31
N LEU A 393 16.71 -7.11 1.63
CA LEU A 393 16.91 -8.43 2.25
C LEU A 393 16.99 -9.55 1.20
N GLY A 394 16.54 -9.31 -0.03
CA GLY A 394 16.28 -10.33 -1.05
C GLY A 394 14.90 -10.99 -0.95
N VAL A 395 13.99 -10.46 -0.13
CA VAL A 395 12.63 -11.00 0.08
C VAL A 395 11.66 -10.44 -0.95
N GLU A 396 10.77 -11.29 -1.46
CA GLU A 396 9.71 -10.90 -2.39
C GLU A 396 8.54 -10.21 -1.67
N ALA A 397 8.00 -9.15 -2.26
CA ALA A 397 6.76 -8.51 -1.84
C ALA A 397 5.62 -8.95 -2.77
N MET A 398 4.42 -9.17 -2.25
CA MET A 398 3.26 -9.61 -3.04
C MET A 398 2.02 -8.82 -2.61
N VAL A 399 1.20 -8.38 -3.56
CA VAL A 399 -0.16 -7.88 -3.25
C VAL A 399 -1.12 -9.04 -3.48
N THR A 400 -1.76 -9.53 -2.43
CA THR A 400 -2.27 -10.90 -2.42
C THR A 400 -3.79 -11.03 -2.42
N GLU A 401 -4.53 -10.03 -1.93
CA GLU A 401 -5.98 -10.12 -1.72
C GLU A 401 -6.67 -8.75 -1.92
N LEU A 402 -6.20 -7.94 -2.89
CA LEU A 402 -6.66 -6.55 -3.01
C LEU A 402 -8.15 -6.49 -3.37
N ASP A 403 -8.90 -5.81 -2.52
CA ASP A 403 -10.26 -5.34 -2.75
C ASP A 403 -10.43 -3.94 -2.11
N ILE A 404 -11.45 -3.19 -2.53
CA ILE A 404 -11.65 -1.81 -2.08
C ILE A 404 -13.13 -1.57 -1.75
N SER A 405 -13.53 -1.81 -0.51
CA SER A 405 -14.90 -1.56 -0.02
C SER A 405 -15.25 -0.07 -0.10
N LEU A 406 -16.20 0.29 -0.97
CA LEU A 406 -16.76 1.64 -1.05
C LEU A 406 -17.94 1.86 -0.08
N SER A 407 -18.27 3.13 0.16
CA SER A 407 -19.49 3.53 0.88
C SER A 407 -20.69 3.80 -0.06
N SER A 408 -20.46 4.14 -1.32
CA SER A 408 -21.46 4.11 -2.40
C SER A 408 -20.82 3.82 -3.76
N THR A 409 -21.52 4.11 -4.87
CA THR A 409 -21.04 3.87 -6.25
C THR A 409 -21.19 5.11 -7.12
N THR A 410 -20.97 6.30 -6.53
CA THR A 410 -20.90 7.55 -7.31
C THR A 410 -19.71 7.53 -8.28
N THR A 411 -19.79 8.32 -9.36
CA THR A 411 -18.70 8.46 -10.33
C THR A 411 -17.37 8.84 -9.67
N ASP A 412 -17.43 9.71 -8.66
CA ASP A 412 -16.25 10.19 -7.93
C ASP A 412 -15.61 9.07 -7.09
N GLU A 413 -16.42 8.28 -6.37
CA GLU A 413 -15.93 7.14 -5.59
C GLU A 413 -15.39 6.00 -6.48
N LEU A 414 -16.04 5.71 -7.62
CA LEU A 414 -15.54 4.72 -8.58
C LEU A 414 -14.23 5.16 -9.25
N ARG A 415 -14.03 6.47 -9.47
CA ARG A 415 -12.76 7.02 -9.95
C ARG A 415 -11.68 6.99 -8.86
N PHE A 416 -12.04 7.31 -7.62
CA PHE A 416 -11.13 7.21 -6.48
C PHE A 416 -10.68 5.76 -6.23
N GLN A 417 -11.61 4.80 -6.35
CA GLN A 417 -11.32 3.36 -6.35
C GLN A 417 -10.28 3.02 -7.43
N ALA A 418 -10.50 3.46 -8.68
CA ALA A 418 -9.58 3.23 -9.79
C ALA A 418 -8.17 3.80 -9.54
N ALA A 419 -8.08 4.98 -8.91
CA ALA A 419 -6.81 5.59 -8.53
C ALA A 419 -6.05 4.75 -7.49
N ILE A 420 -6.73 4.19 -6.48
CA ILE A 420 -6.10 3.32 -5.47
C ILE A 420 -5.62 2.01 -6.11
N TRP A 421 -6.44 1.36 -6.96
CA TRP A 421 -6.02 0.17 -7.73
C TRP A 421 -4.76 0.45 -8.57
N GLY A 422 -4.74 1.56 -9.32
CA GLY A 422 -3.59 1.96 -10.13
C GLY A 422 -2.34 2.28 -9.29
N ASP A 423 -2.52 2.93 -8.13
CA ASP A 423 -1.43 3.28 -7.22
C ASP A 423 -0.80 2.04 -6.55
N TYR A 424 -1.60 1.04 -6.14
CA TYR A 424 -1.11 -0.24 -5.62
C TYR A 424 -0.40 -1.06 -6.71
N LEU A 425 -0.98 -1.10 -7.91
CA LEU A 425 -0.42 -1.83 -9.04
C LEU A 425 0.92 -1.24 -9.49
N ASP A 426 1.03 0.09 -9.60
CA ASP A 426 2.31 0.76 -9.89
C ASP A 426 3.38 0.44 -8.83
N ALA A 427 3.02 0.40 -7.55
CA ALA A 427 3.97 0.02 -6.48
C ALA A 427 4.61 -1.35 -6.76
N CYS A 428 3.81 -2.33 -7.21
CA CYS A 428 4.30 -3.66 -7.53
C CYS A 428 5.02 -3.73 -8.89
N LEU A 429 4.49 -3.08 -9.93
CA LEU A 429 5.08 -3.06 -11.27
C LEU A 429 6.49 -2.46 -11.27
N PHE A 430 6.70 -1.35 -10.55
CA PHE A 430 7.98 -0.65 -10.50
C PHE A 430 8.94 -1.14 -9.40
N ALA A 431 8.47 -1.92 -8.41
CA ALA A 431 9.36 -2.65 -7.51
C ALA A 431 10.04 -3.85 -8.22
N SER A 432 11.35 -4.03 -8.02
CA SER A 432 12.12 -5.14 -8.60
C SER A 432 11.78 -6.50 -7.99
N ASN A 433 11.27 -6.51 -6.75
CA ASN A 433 10.95 -7.69 -5.96
C ASN A 433 9.45 -7.92 -5.77
N CYS A 434 8.59 -7.35 -6.62
CA CYS A 434 7.13 -7.62 -6.58
C CYS A 434 6.65 -8.11 -7.94
N ASN A 435 6.23 -9.39 -7.99
CA ASN A 435 5.83 -10.06 -9.23
C ASN A 435 4.47 -10.75 -9.13
N GLU A 436 3.76 -10.58 -8.01
CA GLU A 436 2.44 -11.15 -7.76
C GLU A 436 1.48 -10.06 -7.29
N PHE A 437 0.35 -9.95 -7.99
CA PHE A 437 -0.70 -8.97 -7.75
C PHE A 437 -2.07 -9.62 -7.98
N ILE A 438 -2.78 -9.90 -6.89
CA ILE A 438 -4.05 -10.61 -6.90
C ILE A 438 -5.17 -9.68 -6.42
N ASN A 439 -6.27 -9.72 -7.17
CA ASN A 439 -7.56 -9.17 -6.80
C ASN A 439 -8.34 -10.23 -5.98
N TRP A 440 -8.87 -9.88 -4.81
CA TRP A 440 -9.82 -10.77 -4.13
C TRP A 440 -11.21 -10.58 -4.72
N ASP A 441 -11.80 -11.69 -5.17
CA ASP A 441 -13.08 -11.82 -5.88
C ASP A 441 -13.18 -11.15 -7.25
N THR A 442 -13.64 -11.92 -8.23
CA THR A 442 -13.80 -11.43 -9.60
C THR A 442 -14.96 -10.45 -9.78
N ARG A 443 -16.02 -10.51 -8.96
CA ARG A 443 -17.28 -9.77 -9.22
C ARG A 443 -17.98 -9.28 -7.97
N ASP A 444 -18.56 -8.08 -8.04
CA ASP A 444 -19.14 -7.41 -6.88
C ASP A 444 -20.29 -8.18 -6.20
N ASP A 445 -21.13 -8.93 -6.93
CA ASP A 445 -22.22 -9.72 -6.34
C ASP A 445 -21.79 -11.03 -5.68
N THR A 446 -20.60 -11.55 -6.02
CA THR A 446 -20.05 -12.77 -5.41
C THR A 446 -19.05 -12.47 -4.29
N SER A 447 -18.68 -11.21 -4.07
CA SER A 447 -17.58 -10.87 -3.16
C SER A 447 -17.90 -11.06 -1.67
N TRP A 448 -16.91 -11.51 -0.89
CA TRP A 448 -16.99 -11.69 0.56
C TRP A 448 -17.35 -10.40 1.32
N LEU A 449 -17.01 -9.23 0.77
CA LEU A 449 -17.38 -7.91 1.30
C LEU A 449 -18.90 -7.64 1.22
N GLY A 450 -19.60 -8.36 0.35
CA GLY A 450 -21.01 -8.19 0.03
C GLY A 450 -21.28 -7.13 -1.03
N THR A 451 -22.31 -7.36 -1.85
CA THR A 451 -22.61 -6.60 -3.09
C THR A 451 -22.66 -5.08 -2.94
N SER A 452 -23.12 -4.58 -1.79
CA SER A 452 -23.23 -3.15 -1.52
C SER A 452 -21.89 -2.42 -1.40
N LYS A 453 -20.77 -3.17 -1.33
CA LYS A 453 -19.42 -2.62 -1.19
C LYS A 453 -18.72 -2.33 -2.51
N ALA A 454 -19.22 -2.89 -3.61
CA ALA A 454 -18.63 -2.76 -4.94
C ALA A 454 -17.09 -2.92 -4.91
N GLY A 455 -16.58 -3.98 -4.25
CA GLY A 455 -15.17 -4.09 -3.87
C GLY A 455 -14.20 -4.46 -5.00
N THR A 456 -14.69 -5.03 -6.09
CA THR A 456 -13.90 -5.75 -7.10
C THR A 456 -13.67 -4.92 -8.38
N LEU A 457 -13.03 -5.51 -9.40
CA LEU A 457 -12.82 -4.87 -10.70
C LEU A 457 -14.07 -4.88 -11.61
N PHE A 458 -15.07 -5.73 -11.34
CA PHE A 458 -16.25 -5.89 -12.20
C PHE A 458 -17.56 -5.73 -11.42
N ASP A 459 -18.55 -5.06 -12.02
CA ASP A 459 -19.84 -4.82 -11.38
C ASP A 459 -20.67 -6.12 -11.24
N SER A 460 -21.80 -6.04 -10.53
CA SER A 460 -22.72 -7.19 -10.33
C SER A 460 -23.32 -7.78 -11.61
N ASN A 461 -23.20 -7.10 -12.75
CA ASN A 461 -23.61 -7.59 -14.06
C ASN A 461 -22.44 -8.22 -14.84
N GLY A 462 -21.22 -8.18 -14.29
CA GLY A 462 -19.99 -8.63 -14.93
C GLY A 462 -19.35 -7.60 -15.88
N SER A 463 -19.78 -6.34 -15.83
CA SER A 463 -19.22 -5.26 -16.64
C SER A 463 -17.95 -4.68 -15.99
N PRO A 464 -16.88 -4.37 -16.74
CA PRO A 464 -15.68 -3.77 -16.16
C PRO A 464 -15.98 -2.37 -15.59
N LYS A 465 -15.52 -2.11 -14.36
CA LYS A 465 -15.61 -0.78 -13.70
C LYS A 465 -14.45 0.12 -14.13
N PRO A 466 -14.48 1.44 -13.84
CA PRO A 466 -13.34 2.33 -14.08
C PRO A 466 -11.99 1.78 -13.56
N ALA A 467 -12.00 1.05 -12.45
CA ALA A 467 -10.83 0.37 -11.91
C ALA A 467 -10.24 -0.70 -12.85
N ALA A 468 -11.06 -1.50 -13.54
CA ALA A 468 -10.58 -2.50 -14.50
C ALA A 468 -9.89 -1.85 -15.71
N TYR A 469 -10.47 -0.75 -16.22
CA TYR A 469 -9.88 0.02 -17.31
C TYR A 469 -8.58 0.72 -16.88
N GLU A 470 -8.52 1.27 -15.67
CA GLU A 470 -7.29 1.90 -15.16
C GLU A 470 -6.18 0.86 -14.93
N VAL A 471 -6.49 -0.30 -14.36
CA VAL A 471 -5.55 -1.43 -14.25
C VAL A 471 -5.03 -1.84 -15.63
N ALA A 472 -5.92 -1.98 -16.62
CA ALA A 472 -5.54 -2.29 -18.00
C ALA A 472 -4.61 -1.22 -18.61
N ALA A 473 -4.92 0.06 -18.37
CA ALA A 473 -4.12 1.18 -18.83
C ALA A 473 -2.73 1.21 -18.18
N ARG A 474 -2.63 0.97 -16.87
CA ARG A 474 -1.35 0.92 -16.12
C ARG A 474 -0.47 -0.23 -16.60
N LEU A 475 -1.05 -1.43 -16.81
CA LEU A 475 -0.35 -2.58 -17.39
C LEU A 475 0.15 -2.29 -18.81
N ALA A 476 -0.68 -1.68 -19.67
CA ALA A 476 -0.30 -1.33 -21.04
C ALA A 476 0.80 -0.27 -21.09
N TYR A 477 0.68 0.78 -20.28
CA TYR A 477 1.66 1.85 -20.13
C TYR A 477 3.01 1.33 -19.61
N TYR A 478 2.97 0.40 -18.63
CA TYR A 478 4.17 -0.29 -18.17
C TYR A 478 4.77 -1.17 -19.29
N ALA A 479 3.97 -1.98 -19.96
CA ALA A 479 4.42 -2.81 -21.08
C ALA A 479 5.10 -2.00 -22.20
N SER A 480 4.63 -0.79 -22.49
CA SER A 480 5.21 0.11 -23.51
C SER A 480 6.44 0.90 -23.04
N GLY A 481 7.00 0.61 -21.86
CA GLY A 481 8.19 1.28 -21.34
C GLY A 481 7.94 2.61 -20.61
N GLY A 482 6.70 2.90 -20.19
CA GLY A 482 6.35 4.10 -19.43
C GLY A 482 7.17 4.27 -18.15
N ALA A 483 7.51 5.51 -17.81
CA ALA A 483 8.15 5.87 -16.54
C ALA A 483 7.13 5.81 -15.40
N GLU A 484 7.56 5.69 -14.14
CA GLU A 484 6.60 5.62 -13.04
C GLU A 484 5.74 6.89 -12.95
N LEU A 485 4.42 6.72 -12.80
CA LEU A 485 3.47 7.81 -12.61
C LEU A 485 3.54 8.34 -11.17
N CYS A 486 2.95 9.50 -10.90
CA CYS A 486 2.77 9.95 -9.52
C CYS A 486 1.72 9.11 -8.77
N ALA A 487 1.55 9.35 -7.46
CA ALA A 487 0.39 8.83 -6.74
C ALA A 487 -0.85 9.62 -7.15
N THR A 488 -1.90 8.91 -7.54
CA THR A 488 -3.10 9.48 -8.15
C THR A 488 -4.27 9.57 -7.18
N ALA A 489 -4.35 8.66 -6.20
CA ALA A 489 -5.38 8.68 -5.15
C ALA A 489 -5.20 9.84 -4.16
N LEU A 490 -3.95 10.21 -3.83
CA LEU A 490 -3.63 11.36 -2.97
C LEU A 490 -3.57 12.70 -3.73
N GLY A 491 -4.00 12.71 -4.99
CA GLY A 491 -4.04 13.89 -5.86
C GLY A 491 -2.69 14.30 -6.43
N THR A 492 -2.72 14.88 -7.64
CA THR A 492 -1.51 15.23 -8.41
C THR A 492 -0.61 16.26 -7.72
N GLY A 493 -1.15 17.09 -6.82
CA GLY A 493 -0.40 18.04 -5.99
C GLY A 493 0.52 17.39 -4.94
N SER A 494 0.37 16.08 -4.68
CA SER A 494 1.32 15.30 -3.85
C SER A 494 2.62 14.96 -4.61
N CYS A 495 2.70 15.28 -5.90
CA CYS A 495 3.86 15.00 -6.73
C CYS A 495 4.96 16.07 -6.61
N THR A 496 6.06 15.74 -5.95
CA THR A 496 7.37 16.32 -6.28
C THR A 496 8.06 15.44 -7.31
N ILE A 497 7.90 15.75 -8.61
CA ILE A 497 8.84 15.25 -9.62
C ILE A 497 10.21 15.81 -9.22
N SER A 498 11.09 14.92 -8.76
CA SER A 498 12.46 15.30 -8.47
C SER A 498 13.20 15.49 -9.79
N THR A 499 13.08 16.68 -10.37
CA THR A 499 13.88 17.08 -11.54
C THR A 499 15.32 17.33 -11.09
N THR A 500 16.06 16.27 -10.78
CA THR A 500 17.52 16.31 -10.58
C THR A 500 18.25 16.48 -11.91
N GLY A 501 17.91 17.56 -12.63
CA GLY A 501 18.88 18.23 -13.47
C GLY A 501 19.95 18.85 -12.57
N THR A 502 21.23 18.59 -12.86
CA THR A 502 22.36 18.90 -11.97
C THR A 502 22.68 20.40 -11.90
N GLY A 503 21.82 21.17 -11.22
CA GLY A 503 22.01 22.59 -10.92
C GLY A 503 22.91 22.84 -9.72
N SER A 504 24.23 22.59 -9.86
CA SER A 504 25.19 22.91 -8.79
C SER A 504 25.51 24.40 -8.75
N THR A 505 24.81 25.15 -7.90
CA THR A 505 25.15 26.54 -7.58
C THR A 505 26.27 26.61 -6.54
N THR A 506 27.49 26.89 -6.97
CA THR A 506 28.59 27.26 -6.04
C THR A 506 28.64 28.78 -5.85
N SER A 507 28.32 29.24 -4.63
CA SER A 507 28.46 30.65 -4.23
C SER A 507 29.90 31.15 -4.33
N ALA A 508 30.06 32.40 -4.74
CA ALA A 508 31.37 33.04 -4.86
C ALA A 508 31.96 33.41 -3.49
N ALA A 509 33.22 33.04 -3.27
CA ALA A 509 34.10 33.62 -2.25
C ALA A 509 35.36 34.15 -2.94
N ALA A 510 35.71 35.40 -2.66
CA ALA A 510 36.77 36.11 -3.39
C ALA A 510 38.17 35.80 -2.85
N THR A 511 39.13 35.55 -3.75
CA THR A 511 40.57 35.63 -3.45
C THR A 511 41.32 36.30 -4.60
N THR A 512 42.31 37.12 -4.23
CA THR A 512 42.99 38.15 -5.01
C THR A 512 43.82 37.70 -6.21
N THR A 513 43.78 38.48 -7.29
CA THR A 513 44.66 38.41 -8.48
C THR A 513 46.00 39.15 -8.29
N LYS A 514 47.14 38.57 -8.72
CA LYS A 514 48.34 39.30 -9.19
C LYS A 514 49.13 38.58 -10.32
N THR A 515 48.88 39.06 -11.55
CA THR A 515 49.84 39.42 -12.63
C THR A 515 50.96 38.48 -13.15
N SER A 516 50.84 38.15 -14.46
CA SER A 516 51.87 38.13 -15.54
C SER A 516 53.09 37.18 -15.45
N SER A 517 53.61 36.59 -16.54
CA SER A 517 53.75 37.11 -17.92
C SER A 517 53.76 36.02 -19.05
N ALA A 518 53.82 36.49 -20.31
CA ALA A 518 53.63 35.79 -21.61
C ALA A 518 54.90 34.98 -22.10
N PRO A 519 55.00 34.34 -23.31
CA PRO A 519 54.20 34.57 -24.55
C PRO A 519 53.91 33.41 -25.56
N ALA A 520 52.95 33.70 -26.45
CA ALA A 520 52.85 33.40 -27.90
C ALA A 520 53.06 31.97 -28.49
N ALA A 521 51.94 31.38 -28.93
CA ALA A 521 51.76 30.61 -30.18
C ALA A 521 50.24 30.35 -30.43
N THR A 522 49.68 30.03 -31.60
CA THR A 522 49.87 30.46 -33.02
C THR A 522 48.53 30.16 -33.74
N SER A 523 48.13 30.93 -34.77
CA SER A 523 46.81 30.78 -35.43
C SER A 523 46.81 29.94 -36.72
N THR A 524 45.87 28.99 -36.82
CA THR A 524 45.17 28.45 -38.01
C THR A 524 43.98 27.63 -37.47
N GLY A 525 42.82 27.46 -38.11
CA GLY A 525 42.22 28.05 -39.31
C GLY A 525 40.83 27.41 -39.46
N GLY A 526 39.78 28.17 -39.78
CA GLY A 526 38.41 27.62 -39.87
C GLY A 526 38.21 26.73 -41.11
N SER A 527 37.34 25.72 -41.03
CA SER A 527 36.89 24.95 -42.19
C SER A 527 35.37 24.85 -42.25
N SER A 528 34.76 25.79 -42.96
CA SER A 528 33.46 25.62 -43.58
C SER A 528 33.61 24.68 -44.79
N GLY A 529 32.96 23.50 -44.77
CA GLY A 529 32.88 22.67 -45.98
C GLY A 529 32.73 21.15 -45.80
N CYS A 530 32.80 20.60 -44.58
CA CYS A 530 32.67 19.14 -44.43
C CYS A 530 31.23 18.67 -44.68
N THR A 531 31.08 17.63 -45.52
CA THR A 531 29.82 16.96 -45.80
C THR A 531 29.97 15.44 -45.72
N THR A 532 28.98 14.78 -45.14
CA THR A 532 28.91 13.32 -44.96
C THR A 532 28.17 12.69 -46.13
N GLN A 533 28.74 11.64 -46.71
CA GLN A 533 28.15 10.90 -47.84
C GLN A 533 26.84 10.20 -47.46
N ILE A 534 26.04 9.81 -48.46
CA ILE A 534 24.87 8.94 -48.24
C ILE A 534 25.28 7.67 -47.46
N TYR A 535 24.45 7.27 -46.51
CA TYR A 535 24.71 6.21 -45.53
C TYR A 535 25.82 6.48 -44.49
N GLY A 536 26.45 7.66 -44.49
CA GLY A 536 27.39 8.06 -43.45
C GLY A 536 26.71 8.55 -42.16
N GLN A 537 27.39 8.42 -41.01
CA GLN A 537 26.90 8.96 -39.73
C GLN A 537 27.01 10.49 -39.69
N CYS A 538 25.94 11.15 -39.27
CA CYS A 538 25.79 12.61 -39.20
C CYS A 538 25.35 13.12 -37.81
N GLY A 539 25.18 12.23 -36.83
CA GLY A 539 24.78 12.60 -35.48
C GLY A 539 24.77 11.44 -34.50
N GLY A 540 24.48 11.76 -33.24
CA GLY A 540 24.49 10.84 -32.09
C GLY A 540 25.23 11.42 -30.89
N ILE A 541 24.86 11.02 -29.67
CA ILE A 541 25.57 11.39 -28.43
C ILE A 541 27.04 10.96 -28.53
N GLY A 542 27.95 11.92 -28.38
CA GLY A 542 29.40 11.71 -28.48
C GLY A 542 29.99 11.76 -29.90
N PHE A 543 29.17 11.95 -30.94
CA PHE A 543 29.65 12.05 -32.32
C PHE A 543 30.34 13.40 -32.58
N SER A 544 31.58 13.37 -33.09
CA SER A 544 32.40 14.55 -33.41
C SER A 544 32.68 14.72 -34.91
N GLY A 545 32.04 13.91 -35.76
CA GLY A 545 32.16 14.00 -37.22
C GLY A 545 31.22 15.04 -37.85
N CYS A 546 31.08 14.98 -39.17
CA CYS A 546 30.40 16.02 -39.92
C CYS A 546 28.87 15.84 -39.95
N ALA A 547 28.13 16.83 -39.45
CA ALA A 547 26.68 16.76 -39.31
C ALA A 547 25.89 17.07 -40.61
N THR A 548 26.51 17.76 -41.57
CA THR A 548 25.87 18.13 -42.84
C THR A 548 25.93 16.97 -43.82
N CYS A 549 24.78 16.49 -44.29
CA CYS A 549 24.71 15.45 -45.32
C CYS A 549 24.99 15.97 -46.74
N ALA A 550 25.41 15.08 -47.63
CA ALA A 550 25.60 15.36 -49.04
C ALA A 550 24.28 15.77 -49.72
N SER A 551 24.38 16.62 -50.75
CA SER A 551 23.22 17.18 -51.45
C SER A 551 22.27 16.09 -51.95
N GLY A 552 20.98 16.24 -51.63
CA GLY A 552 19.93 15.25 -51.93
C GLY A 552 19.61 14.27 -50.79
N THR A 553 20.35 14.30 -49.68
CA THR A 553 20.11 13.43 -48.50
C THR A 553 19.93 14.25 -47.22
N THR A 554 19.31 13.65 -46.20
CA THR A 554 19.01 14.29 -44.92
C THR A 554 19.46 13.43 -43.74
N CYS A 555 19.90 14.07 -42.65
CA CYS A 555 20.30 13.35 -41.44
C CYS A 555 19.04 12.81 -40.73
N LYS A 556 18.88 11.49 -40.70
CA LYS A 556 17.79 10.79 -40.01
C LYS A 556 18.31 10.18 -38.72
N VAL A 557 17.63 10.46 -37.61
CA VAL A 557 17.92 9.83 -36.30
C VAL A 557 17.45 8.37 -36.35
N ALA A 558 18.32 7.44 -35.94
CA ALA A 558 17.97 6.03 -35.74
C ALA A 558 17.83 5.70 -34.25
N ASN A 559 18.69 6.29 -33.41
CA ASN A 559 18.60 6.29 -31.95
C ASN A 559 19.49 7.42 -31.38
N ASP A 560 19.48 7.60 -30.05
CA ASP A 560 20.21 8.67 -29.35
C ASP A 560 21.72 8.70 -29.65
N TYR A 561 22.33 7.57 -29.99
CA TYR A 561 23.76 7.45 -30.28
C TYR A 561 24.09 7.43 -31.79
N TYR A 562 23.08 7.41 -32.67
CA TYR A 562 23.30 7.25 -34.11
C TYR A 562 22.25 7.94 -34.99
N SER A 563 22.72 8.83 -35.87
CA SER A 563 21.95 9.40 -36.98
C SER A 563 22.71 9.25 -38.29
N GLN A 564 22.01 8.98 -39.41
CA GLN A 564 22.58 8.63 -40.71
C GLN A 564 22.02 9.49 -41.84
N CYS A 565 22.85 9.82 -42.83
CA CYS A 565 22.41 10.50 -44.06
C CYS A 565 21.63 9.55 -44.97
N LEU A 566 20.36 9.84 -45.22
CA LEU A 566 19.44 9.09 -46.09
C LEU A 566 18.73 10.01 -47.10
#